data_AF-A0A8S2SR78-F1
#
_entry.id   AF-A0A8S2SR78-F1
#
_cell.length_a   1.000
_cell.length_b   1.000
_cell.length_c   1.000
_cell.angle_alpha   90.00
_cell.angle_beta   90.00
_cell.angle_gamma   90.00
#
_symmetry.space_group_name_H-M   'P 1'
#
loop_
_entity.id
_entity.type
_entity.pdbx_description
1 polymer ?
#
loop_
_entity_poly.entity_id
_entity_poly.type
_entity_poly.pdbx_seq_one_letter_code
_entity_poly.pdbx_strand_id
1 'polypeptide(L)' 'DPKITSLDEALLRFCEQSTLSDYIDSKTRQNVHTNKTMLIEQLPPILIIHLKCFYEESDGAKKINKSFNYTVNLTLPK' A
#
# COMPACT_ATOMS: atom_id res chain seq x y z
N ASP A 1 -2.89 -5.22 7.02
CA ASP A 1 -2.76 -4.93 8.45
C ASP A 1 -4.14 -4.89 9.08
N PRO A 2 -4.44 -5.76 10.07
CA PRO A 2 -5.72 -5.75 10.78
C PRO A 2 -6.00 -4.43 11.54
N LYS A 3 -4.98 -3.58 11.75
CA LYS A 3 -5.11 -2.32 12.49
C LYS A 3 -5.67 -1.15 11.69
N ILE A 4 -5.58 -1.19 10.36
CA ILE A 4 -6.03 -0.08 9.49
C ILE A 4 -7.55 -0.14 9.37
N THR A 5 -8.26 0.93 9.74
CA THR A 5 -9.73 0.96 9.77
C THR A 5 -10.33 2.09 8.93
N SER A 6 -9.51 3.00 8.39
CA SER A 6 -9.98 4.09 7.53
C SER A 6 -9.21 4.19 6.20
N LEU A 7 -9.84 4.87 5.23
CA LEU A 7 -9.24 5.16 3.93
C LEU A 7 -7.98 6.03 4.05
N ASP A 8 -8.05 7.06 4.90
CA ASP A 8 -6.94 7.99 5.15
C ASP A 8 -5.72 7.27 5.72
N GLU A 9 -5.91 6.40 6.73
CA GLU A 9 -4.85 5.54 7.27
C GLU A 9 -4.28 4.59 6.21
N ALA A 10 -5.15 4.00 5.38
CA ALA A 10 -4.73 3.08 4.34
C ALA A 10 -3.86 3.76 3.27
N LEU A 11 -4.23 4.99 2.86
CA LEU A 11 -3.47 5.78 1.89
C LEU A 11 -2.14 6.26 2.48
N LEU A 12 -2.13 6.72 3.74
CA LEU A 12 -0.89 7.06 4.43
C LEU A 12 0.05 5.86 4.44
N ARG A 13 -0.45 4.68 4.84
CA ARG A 13 0.34 3.45 4.89
C ARG A 13 0.83 3.00 3.51
N PHE A 14 0.05 3.25 2.47
CA PHE A 14 0.41 2.94 1.08
C PHE A 14 1.56 3.82 0.58
N CYS A 15 1.61 5.08 1.00
CA CYS A 15 2.66 6.03 0.65
C CYS A 15 3.89 5.97 1.59
N GLU A 16 3.84 5.21 2.69
CA GLU A 16 4.98 5.05 3.59
C GLU A 16 6.17 4.36 2.90
N GLN A 17 7.37 4.82 3.25
CA GLN A 17 8.62 4.20 2.83
C GLN A 17 8.75 2.79 3.42
N SER A 18 9.17 1.85 2.58
CA SER A 18 9.41 0.45 2.93
C SER A 18 10.81 0.03 2.52
N THR A 19 11.48 -0.78 3.34
CA THR A 19 12.80 -1.32 3.01
C THR A 19 12.64 -2.61 2.19
N LEU A 20 13.39 -2.70 1.10
CA LEU A 20 13.55 -3.91 0.30
C LEU A 20 14.96 -4.45 0.52
N SER A 21 15.06 -5.68 1.00
CA SER A 21 16.34 -6.33 1.35
C SER A 21 16.88 -7.26 0.26
N ASP A 22 16.06 -7.54 -0.75
CA ASP A 22 16.29 -8.53 -1.81
C ASP A 22 16.51 -7.88 -3.18
N TYR A 23 16.85 -6.59 -3.21
CA TYR A 23 17.16 -5.89 -4.45
C TYR A 23 18.58 -6.23 -4.91
N ILE A 24 18.71 -6.73 -6.14
CA ILE A 24 20.00 -7.00 -6.78
C ILE A 24 20.42 -5.75 -7.57
N ASP A 25 21.53 -5.13 -7.15
CA ASP A 25 22.10 -3.99 -7.87
C ASP A 25 22.61 -4.43 -9.26
N SER A 26 22.09 -3.79 -10.31
CA SER A 26 22.45 -4.08 -11.71
C SER A 26 23.95 -3.93 -12.03
N LYS A 27 24.68 -3.09 -11.30
CA LYS A 27 26.10 -2.78 -11.52
C LYS A 27 27.02 -3.74 -10.76
N THR A 28 26.72 -3.98 -9.48
CA THR A 28 27.58 -4.81 -8.61
C THR A 28 27.13 -6.27 -8.54
N ARG A 29 25.89 -6.57 -8.97
CA ARG A 29 25.22 -7.88 -8.85
C ARG A 29 25.12 -8.39 -7.42
N GLN A 30 25.15 -7.48 -6.44
CA GLN A 30 25.03 -7.80 -5.02
C GLN A 30 23.63 -7.46 -4.51
N ASN A 31 23.19 -8.21 -3.49
CA ASN A 31 21.99 -7.85 -2.73
C ASN A 31 22.27 -6.61 -1.91
N VAL A 32 21.43 -5.60 -2.05
CA VAL A 32 21.53 -4.34 -1.30
C VAL A 32 20.20 -3.99 -0.68
N HIS A 33 20.25 -3.31 0.47
CA HIS A 33 19.08 -2.74 1.10
C HIS A 33 18.73 -1.44 0.37
N THR A 34 17.52 -1.35 -0.14
CA THR A 34 17.00 -0.13 -0.76
C THR A 34 15.67 0.27 -0.12
N ASN A 35 15.24 1.49 -0.38
CA ASN A 35 13.99 2.02 0.10
C ASN A 35 13.03 2.19 -1.08
N LYS A 36 11.77 1.82 -0.87
CA LYS A 36 10.67 1.98 -1.82
C LYS A 36 9.56 2.80 -1.20
N THR A 37 9.14 3.82 -1.92
CA THR A 37 8.02 4.70 -1.58
C THR A 37 7.10 4.81 -2.79
N MET A 38 5.81 4.97 -2.57
CA MET A 38 4.84 5.24 -3.64
C MET A 38 4.29 6.66 -3.52
N LEU A 39 4.25 7.37 -4.64
CA LEU A 39 3.80 8.76 -4.74
C LEU A 39 2.79 8.90 -5.87
N ILE A 40 1.84 9.81 -5.69
CA ILE A 40 0.90 10.20 -6.74
C ILE A 40 1.46 11.45 -7.40
N GLU A 41 2.20 11.28 -8.49
CA GLU A 41 2.83 12.42 -9.20
C GLU A 41 1.79 13.30 -9.91
N GLN A 42 0.73 12.68 -10.45
CA GLN A 42 -0.35 13.37 -11.14
C GLN A 42 -1.70 12.74 -10.79
N LEU A 43 -2.69 13.58 -10.49
CA LEU A 43 -4.03 13.12 -10.17
C LEU A 43 -4.85 12.90 -11.46
N PRO A 44 -5.51 11.74 -11.63
CA PRO A 44 -6.45 11.54 -12.72
C PRO A 44 -7.74 12.36 -12.48
N PRO A 45 -8.52 12.67 -13.54
CA PRO A 45 -9.82 13.31 -13.38
C PRO A 45 -10.81 12.52 -12.51
N ILE A 46 -10.67 11.18 -12.50
CA ILE A 46 -11.44 10.26 -11.67
C ILE A 46 -10.47 9.30 -10.99
N LEU A 47 -10.45 9.33 -9.65
CA LEU A 47 -9.65 8.41 -8.84
C LEU A 47 -10.51 7.22 -8.39
N ILE A 48 -10.11 6.01 -8.77
CA ILE A 48 -10.76 4.77 -8.34
C ILE A 48 -9.85 4.07 -7.33
N ILE A 49 -10.39 3.73 -6.16
CA ILE A 49 -9.64 3.06 -5.08
C ILE A 49 -10.22 1.67 -4.86
N HIS A 50 -9.36 0.66 -4.99
CA HIS A 50 -9.72 -0.74 -4.67
C HIS A 50 -9.16 -1.13 -3.30
N LEU A 51 -10.05 -1.44 -2.36
CA LEU A 51 -9.67 -1.95 -1.04
C LEU A 51 -9.38 -3.46 -1.11
N LYS A 52 -8.11 -3.84 -0.99
CA LYS A 52 -7.67 -5.24 -0.97
C LYS A 52 -8.02 -5.93 0.35
N CYS A 53 -9.31 -6.23 0.56
CA CYS A 53 -9.84 -6.85 1.79
C CYS A 53 -9.71 -8.39 1.77
N PHE A 54 -8.53 -8.90 1.41
CA PHE A 54 -8.23 -10.32 1.41
C PHE A 54 -6.74 -10.56 1.64
N TYR A 55 -6.40 -11.76 2.07
CA TYR A 55 -5.02 -12.21 2.22
C TYR A 55 -4.91 -13.69 1.85
N GLU A 56 -3.71 -14.12 1.49
CA GLU A 56 -3.43 -15.50 1.12
C GLU A 56 -2.89 -16.26 2.33
N GLU A 57 -3.46 -17.44 2.57
CA GLU A 57 -2.93 -18.46 3.48
C GLU A 57 -2.63 -19.74 2.68
N SER A 58 -1.97 -20.71 3.32
CA SER A 58 -1.60 -21.98 2.69
C SER A 58 -2.81 -22.77 2.16
N ASP A 59 -4.00 -22.55 2.70
CA ASP A 59 -5.27 -23.20 2.33
C ASP A 59 -6.11 -22.39 1.32
N GLY A 60 -5.63 -21.20 0.90
CA GLY A 60 -6.30 -20.34 -0.07
C GLY A 60 -6.45 -18.89 0.37
N ALA A 61 -7.23 -18.12 -0.41
CA ALA A 61 -7.50 -16.72 -0.11
C ALA A 61 -8.62 -16.58 0.93
N LYS A 62 -8.37 -15.80 1.99
CA LYS A 62 -9.34 -15.48 3.03
C LYS A 62 -9.77 -14.02 2.96
N LYS A 63 -11.07 -13.78 3.12
CA LYS A 63 -11.65 -12.44 3.16
C LYS A 63 -11.38 -11.78 4.50
N ILE A 64 -10.99 -10.51 4.48
CA ILE A 64 -10.89 -9.65 5.67
C ILE A 64 -12.26 -9.03 5.91
N ASN A 65 -13.00 -9.54 6.91
CA ASN A 65 -14.27 -8.96 7.35
C ASN A 65 -13.99 -7.90 8.41
N LYS A 66 -13.80 -6.65 7.98
CA LYS A 66 -13.65 -5.48 8.85
C LYS A 66 -14.52 -4.33 8.38
N SER A 67 -15.01 -3.51 9.31
CA SER A 67 -15.60 -2.22 8.96
C SER A 67 -14.50 -1.30 8.46
N PHE A 68 -14.80 -0.48 7.46
CA PHE A 68 -13.86 0.44 6.86
C PHE A 68 -14.50 1.80 6.67
N ASN A 69 -13.94 2.81 7.33
CA ASN A 69 -14.46 4.17 7.32
C ASN A 69 -13.87 4.95 6.14
N TYR A 70 -14.70 5.74 5.46
CA TYR A 70 -14.26 6.67 4.43
C TYR A 70 -15.07 7.96 4.52
N THR A 71 -14.43 9.07 4.21
CA THR A 71 -15.05 10.40 4.18
C THR A 71 -15.63 10.69 2.80
N VAL A 72 -16.63 11.58 2.76
CA VAL A 72 -17.18 12.09 1.48
C VAL A 72 -16.12 12.90 0.72
N ASN A 73 -15.30 13.67 1.45
CA ASN A 73 -14.20 14.44 0.89
C ASN A 73 -12.87 13.77 1.27
N LEU A 74 -12.14 13.29 0.27
CA LEU A 74 -10.85 12.66 0.44
C LEU A 74 -9.72 13.70 0.34
N THR A 75 -8.82 13.72 1.32
CA THR A 75 -7.55 14.46 1.24
C THR A 75 -6.43 13.48 0.96
N LEU A 76 -5.65 13.73 -0.11
CA LEU A 76 -4.53 12.85 -0.45
C LEU A 76 -3.28 13.19 0.37
N PRO A 77 -2.50 12.17 0.79
CA PRO A 77 -1.20 12.39 1.39
C PRO A 77 -0.26 13.08 0.39
N LYS A 78 0.58 13.98 0.91
CA LYS A 78 1.59 14.71 0.12
C LYS A 78 2.86 13.89 -0.05
#